data_AF-A0A238XN97-F1
#
_entry.id   AF-A0A238XN97-F1
#
_cell.length_a   1.000
_cell.length_b   1.000
_cell.length_c   1.000
_cell.angle_alpha   90.00
_cell.angle_beta   90.00
_cell.angle_gamma   90.00
#
_symmetry.space_group_name_H-M   'P 1'
#
loop_
_entity.id
_entity.type
_entity.pdbx_description
1 polymer ?
#
loop_
_entity_poly.entity_id
_entity_poly.type
_entity_poly.pdbx_seq_one_letter_code
_entity_poly.pdbx_strand_id
1 'polypeptide(L)'
;MPKYKDEQWLREQYLENDGTQEEIASECGVSDSTIHRWRDRFGIDKTHPAQFGIQTDGYEQWKCEAGTGKADTVTVHRLLATLKIDDLSELDGKEVHQKSGEWHNTIGNIEVLTSEEHSQRHARGGTSQQSSN
;
A
#
# COMPACT_ATOMS: atom_id res chain seq x y z
N MET A 1 -18.59 -35.17 3.33
CA MET A 1 -17.73 -34.27 4.14
C MET A 1 -18.23 -32.83 3.99
N PRO A 2 -18.02 -31.93 4.96
CA PRO A 2 -18.34 -30.51 4.79
C PRO A 2 -17.58 -29.91 3.60
N LYS A 3 -18.24 -29.08 2.78
CA LYS A 3 -17.67 -28.54 1.53
C LYS A 3 -16.36 -27.79 1.74
N TYR A 4 -16.29 -26.94 2.77
CA TYR A 4 -15.09 -26.16 3.11
C TYR A 4 -13.86 -27.00 3.54
N LYS A 5 -13.99 -28.31 3.71
CA LYS A 5 -12.84 -29.22 3.97
C LYS A 5 -12.28 -29.83 2.68
N ASP A 6 -12.92 -29.58 1.55
CA ASP A 6 -12.42 -29.91 0.22
C ASP A 6 -11.60 -28.73 -0.28
N GLU A 7 -10.30 -28.95 -0.52
CA GLU A 7 -9.38 -27.91 -0.98
C GLU A 7 -9.82 -27.29 -2.31
N GLN A 8 -10.25 -28.13 -3.25
CA GLN A 8 -10.60 -27.67 -4.60
C GLN A 8 -11.84 -26.79 -4.54
N TRP A 9 -12.86 -27.24 -3.82
CA TRP A 9 -14.08 -26.45 -3.64
C TRP A 9 -13.81 -25.12 -2.93
N LEU A 10 -13.02 -25.15 -1.84
CA LEU A 10 -12.71 -23.93 -1.10
C LEU A 10 -11.88 -22.94 -1.93
N ARG A 11 -10.96 -23.45 -2.75
CA ARG A 11 -10.15 -22.63 -3.67
C ARG A 11 -11.01 -21.97 -4.74
N GLU A 12 -11.92 -22.72 -5.36
CA GLU A 12 -12.87 -22.20 -6.34
C GLU A 12 -13.74 -21.09 -5.72
N GLN A 13 -14.35 -21.34 -4.56
CA GLN A 13 -15.20 -20.34 -3.92
C GLN A 13 -14.43 -19.08 -3.52
N TYR A 14 -13.21 -19.23 -3.00
CA TYR A 14 -12.44 -18.12 -2.44
C TYR A 14 -11.65 -17.31 -3.47
N LEU A 15 -11.10 -17.96 -4.50
CA LEU A 15 -10.25 -17.31 -5.50
C LEU A 15 -10.95 -17.08 -6.84
N GLU A 16 -11.77 -18.03 -7.30
CA GLU A 16 -12.40 -17.94 -8.63
C GLU A 16 -13.73 -17.19 -8.58
N ASN A 17 -14.55 -17.46 -7.55
CA ASN A 17 -15.82 -16.78 -7.33
C ASN A 17 -15.70 -15.51 -6.46
N ASP A 18 -14.47 -15.14 -6.09
CA ASP A 18 -14.13 -13.99 -5.24
C ASP A 18 -14.86 -13.94 -3.88
N GLY A 19 -15.41 -15.06 -3.42
CA GLY A 19 -16.20 -15.14 -2.19
C GLY A 19 -15.41 -14.72 -0.96
N THR A 20 -16.05 -13.94 -0.09
CA THR A 20 -15.48 -13.58 1.22
C THR A 20 -15.57 -14.76 2.19
N GLN A 21 -14.74 -14.75 3.24
CA GLN A 21 -14.81 -15.77 4.29
C GLN A 21 -16.20 -15.81 4.94
N GLU A 22 -16.84 -14.65 5.09
CA GLU A 22 -18.17 -14.49 5.69
C GLU A 22 -19.27 -15.09 4.81
N GLU A 23 -19.23 -14.85 3.49
CA GLU A 23 -20.20 -15.42 2.55
C GLU A 23 -20.09 -16.95 2.49
N ILE A 24 -18.86 -17.48 2.38
CA ILE A 24 -18.61 -18.93 2.35
C ILE A 24 -19.02 -19.57 3.68
N ALA A 25 -18.74 -18.90 4.80
CA ALA A 25 -19.12 -19.35 6.13
C ALA A 25 -20.65 -19.39 6.29
N SER A 26 -21.35 -18.37 5.81
CA SER A 26 -22.81 -18.30 5.76
C SER A 26 -23.41 -19.44 4.93
N GLU A 27 -22.86 -19.71 3.73
CA GLU A 27 -23.29 -20.83 2.88
C GLU A 27 -23.08 -22.19 3.59
N CYS A 28 -21.98 -22.32 4.32
CA CYS A 28 -21.61 -23.55 5.00
C CYS A 28 -22.22 -23.71 6.40
N GLY A 29 -22.89 -22.69 6.94
CA GLY A 29 -23.40 -22.67 8.31
C GLY A 29 -22.32 -22.77 9.38
N VAL A 30 -21.16 -22.15 9.16
CA VAL A 30 -20.01 -22.14 10.09
C VAL A 30 -19.56 -20.71 10.38
N SER A 31 -18.58 -20.53 11.26
CA SER A 31 -17.92 -19.24 11.45
C SER A 31 -16.90 -18.96 10.34
N ASP A 32 -16.68 -17.67 10.06
CA ASP A 32 -15.58 -17.14 9.25
C ASP A 32 -14.22 -17.72 9.70
N SER A 33 -14.00 -17.82 11.01
CA SER A 33 -12.77 -18.38 11.59
C SER A 33 -12.56 -19.86 11.23
N THR A 34 -13.65 -20.61 10.98
CA THR A 34 -13.54 -21.99 10.49
C THR A 34 -13.03 -22.00 9.06
N ILE A 35 -13.53 -21.11 8.20
CA ILE A 35 -13.07 -20.96 6.82
C ILE A 35 -11.61 -20.52 6.78
N HIS A 36 -11.23 -19.52 7.59
CA HIS A 36 -9.85 -19.08 7.77
C HIS A 36 -8.89 -20.25 8.03
N ARG A 37 -9.23 -21.09 9.02
CA ARG A 37 -8.37 -22.22 9.43
C ARG A 37 -8.14 -23.22 8.29
N TRP A 38 -9.16 -23.51 7.48
CA TRP A 38 -9.03 -24.43 6.35
C TRP A 38 -8.30 -23.80 5.18
N ARG A 39 -8.54 -22.52 4.92
CA ARG A 39 -7.81 -21.72 3.95
C ARG A 39 -6.30 -21.71 4.24
N ASP A 40 -5.91 -21.40 5.47
CA ASP A 40 -4.51 -21.40 5.91
C ASP A 40 -3.89 -22.80 5.77
N ARG A 41 -4.65 -23.84 6.12
CA ARG A 41 -4.20 -25.24 6.00
C ARG A 41 -3.87 -25.61 4.55
N PHE A 42 -4.61 -25.07 3.60
CA PHE A 42 -4.46 -25.33 2.17
C PHE A 42 -3.61 -24.27 1.45
N GLY A 43 -3.17 -23.20 2.14
CA GLY A 43 -2.42 -22.09 1.54
C GLY A 43 -3.20 -21.35 0.45
N ILE A 44 -4.49 -21.10 0.67
CA ILE A 44 -5.38 -20.43 -0.30
C ILE A 44 -5.49 -18.94 0.03
N ASP A 45 -4.52 -18.10 -0.29
CA ASP A 45 -4.63 -16.66 -0.01
C ASP A 45 -5.03 -15.85 -1.25
N LYS A 46 -5.83 -14.79 -1.05
CA LYS A 46 -6.05 -13.79 -2.10
C LYS A 46 -4.72 -13.07 -2.36
N THR A 47 -4.34 -12.95 -3.61
CA THR A 47 -3.34 -11.96 -4.00
C THR A 47 -3.95 -10.59 -3.75
N HIS A 48 -3.27 -9.77 -2.95
CA HIS A 48 -3.71 -8.40 -2.72
C HIS A 48 -3.04 -7.56 -3.82
N PRO A 49 -3.77 -7.15 -4.87
CA PRO A 49 -3.20 -6.29 -5.88
C PRO A 49 -2.71 -5.00 -5.23
N ALA A 50 -1.70 -4.37 -5.82
CA ALA A 50 -1.24 -3.06 -5.36
C ALA A 50 -2.41 -2.07 -5.34
N GLN A 51 -2.67 -1.47 -4.18
CA GLN A 51 -3.76 -0.51 -3.99
C GLN A 51 -3.20 0.90 -4.10
N PHE A 52 -3.85 1.75 -4.91
CA PHE A 52 -3.56 3.18 -4.96
C PHE A 52 -4.54 3.93 -4.06
N GLY A 53 -4.07 4.89 -3.27
CA GLY A 53 -4.93 5.78 -2.49
C GLY A 53 -4.22 6.97 -1.88
N ILE A 54 -5.02 7.92 -1.39
CA ILE A 54 -4.55 9.04 -0.56
C ILE A 54 -4.69 8.61 0.90
N GLN A 55 -3.58 8.57 1.63
CA GLN A 55 -3.58 8.20 3.05
C GLN A 55 -3.96 9.39 3.95
N THR A 56 -4.18 9.14 5.23
CA THR A 56 -4.54 10.17 6.23
C THR A 56 -3.47 11.24 6.43
N ASP A 57 -2.23 10.97 6.03
CA ASP A 57 -1.12 11.92 6.02
C ASP A 57 -1.11 12.80 4.75
N GLY A 58 -2.08 12.61 3.85
CA GLY A 58 -2.26 13.35 2.62
C GLY A 58 -1.46 12.81 1.42
N TYR A 59 -0.61 11.80 1.60
CA TYR A 59 0.21 11.32 0.48
C TYR A 59 -0.52 10.30 -0.40
N GLU A 60 -0.36 10.49 -1.72
CA GLU A 60 -0.69 9.47 -2.71
C GLU A 60 0.33 8.32 -2.62
N GLN A 61 -0.16 7.11 -2.38
CA GLN A 61 0.68 5.92 -2.17
C GLN A 61 0.13 4.71 -2.93
N TRP A 62 1.05 3.89 -3.43
CA TRP A 62 0.78 2.50 -3.75
C TRP A 62 1.18 1.63 -2.57
N LYS A 63 0.24 0.81 -2.10
CA LYS A 63 0.44 -0.18 -1.04
C LYS A 63 0.33 -1.58 -1.62
N CYS A 64 1.33 -2.41 -1.37
CA CYS A 64 1.33 -3.83 -1.70
C CYS A 64 1.24 -4.64 -0.41
N GLU A 65 0.26 -5.54 -0.30
CA GLU A 65 0.13 -6.43 0.85
C GLU A 65 0.64 -7.83 0.48
N ALA A 66 1.75 -8.25 1.06
CA ALA A 66 2.38 -9.55 0.88
C ALA A 66 1.92 -10.54 1.97
N GLY A 67 0.60 -10.65 2.15
CA GLY A 67 -0.04 -11.47 3.18
C GLY A 67 -0.29 -10.73 4.50
N THR A 68 -0.85 -11.44 5.48
CA THR A 68 -1.32 -10.86 6.75
C THR A 68 -0.22 -10.11 7.49
N GLY A 69 -0.42 -8.80 7.69
CA GLY A 69 0.50 -7.94 8.45
C GLY A 69 1.80 -7.57 7.73
N LYS A 70 1.98 -7.98 6.47
CA LYS A 70 3.13 -7.60 5.64
C LYS A 70 2.65 -6.65 4.55
N ALA A 71 2.97 -5.37 4.70
CA ALA A 71 2.71 -4.38 3.67
C ALA A 71 4.00 -3.62 3.36
N ASP A 72 4.19 -3.32 2.08
CA ASP A 72 5.18 -2.36 1.62
C ASP A 72 4.46 -1.21 0.89
N THR A 73 4.99 0.00 1.00
CA THR A 73 4.36 1.21 0.48
C THR A 73 5.36 2.08 -0.23
N VAL A 74 4.99 2.57 -1.41
CA VAL A 74 5.75 3.58 -2.14
C VAL A 74 4.87 4.79 -2.41
N THR A 75 5.37 5.98 -2.07
CA THR A 75 4.69 7.23 -2.39
C THR A 75 4.87 7.59 -3.87
N VAL A 76 3.88 8.25 -4.48
CA VAL A 76 3.94 8.64 -5.91
C VAL A 76 5.16 9.52 -6.20
N HIS A 77 5.47 10.48 -5.34
CA HIS A 77 6.64 11.35 -5.51
C HIS A 77 7.96 10.57 -5.43
N ARG A 78 8.05 9.52 -4.60
CA ARG A 78 9.22 8.64 -4.54
C ARG A 78 9.34 7.75 -5.78
N LEU A 79 8.23 7.29 -6.36
CA LEU A 79 8.28 6.62 -7.66
C LEU A 79 8.74 7.57 -8.76
N LEU A 80 8.22 8.81 -8.82
CA LEU A 80 8.65 9.79 -9.81
C LEU A 80 10.14 10.14 -9.71
N ALA A 81 10.71 10.12 -8.51
CA ALA A 81 12.14 10.39 -8.31
C ALA A 81 13.04 9.36 -9.02
N THR A 82 12.56 8.13 -9.24
CA THR A 82 13.30 7.11 -9.99
C THR A 82 13.58 7.51 -11.44
N LEU A 83 12.78 8.43 -12.00
CA LEU A 83 12.99 8.97 -13.34
C LEU A 83 14.09 10.05 -13.40
N LYS A 84 14.65 10.46 -12.25
CA LYS A 84 15.67 11.52 -12.13
C LYS A 84 17.06 11.01 -11.76
N ILE A 85 17.20 9.70 -11.58
CA ILE A 85 18.42 9.03 -11.16
C ILE A 85 18.74 7.91 -12.13
N ASP A 86 20.01 7.54 -12.21
CA ASP A 86 20.44 6.44 -13.07
C ASP A 86 20.46 5.12 -12.29
N ASP A 87 20.74 5.16 -10.98
CA ASP A 87 20.77 3.98 -10.10
C ASP A 87 19.88 4.15 -8.86
N LEU A 88 19.08 3.13 -8.52
CA LEU A 88 18.12 3.18 -7.41
C LEU A 88 18.78 3.41 -6.04
N SER A 89 20.03 2.98 -5.84
CA SER A 89 20.79 3.20 -4.60
C SER A 89 21.02 4.69 -4.33
N GLU A 90 20.91 5.55 -5.35
CA GLU A 90 20.98 7.00 -5.17
C GLU A 90 19.81 7.55 -4.33
N LEU A 91 18.73 6.79 -4.11
CA LEU A 91 17.61 7.17 -3.24
C LEU A 91 17.75 6.64 -1.80
N ASP A 92 18.81 5.89 -1.50
CA ASP A 92 19.03 5.32 -0.18
C ASP A 92 19.33 6.43 0.84
N GLY A 93 18.54 6.47 1.91
CA GLY A 93 18.64 7.52 2.94
C GLY A 93 18.26 8.93 2.46
N LYS A 94 17.68 9.06 1.26
CA LYS A 94 17.21 10.34 0.72
C LYS A 94 15.69 10.48 0.78
N GLU A 95 15.26 11.71 0.99
CA GLU A 95 13.88 12.16 1.02
C GLU A 95 13.55 12.89 -0.29
N VAL A 96 12.30 12.80 -0.73
CA VAL A 96 11.85 13.47 -1.95
C VAL A 96 10.89 14.58 -1.57
N HIS A 97 11.23 15.81 -1.98
CA HIS A 97 10.56 17.02 -1.57
C HIS A 97 9.90 17.71 -2.77
N GLN A 98 8.67 18.22 -2.60
CA GLN A 98 8.02 19.10 -3.56
C GLN A 98 8.53 20.54 -3.37
N LYS A 99 9.00 21.19 -4.43
CA LYS A 99 9.48 22.58 -4.38
C LYS A 99 8.38 23.58 -4.06
N SER A 100 7.17 23.34 -4.55
CA SER A 100 5.99 24.15 -4.23
C SER A 100 4.69 23.38 -4.42
N GLY A 101 3.69 23.70 -3.58
CA GLY A 101 2.38 23.06 -3.61
C GLY A 101 2.40 21.63 -3.06
N GLU A 102 1.48 21.36 -2.15
CA GLU A 102 1.28 20.00 -1.66
C GLU A 102 0.73 19.12 -2.78
N TRP A 103 1.23 17.89 -2.87
CA TRP A 103 0.74 16.86 -3.79
C TRP A 103 0.91 17.14 -5.30
N HIS A 104 1.63 18.20 -5.67
CA HIS A 104 1.93 18.52 -7.07
C HIS A 104 3.10 17.68 -7.62
N ASN A 105 2.78 16.44 -7.98
CA ASN A 105 3.74 15.39 -8.35
C ASN A 105 4.16 15.49 -9.83
N THR A 106 5.06 16.42 -10.16
CA THR A 106 5.71 16.51 -11.48
C THR A 106 7.23 16.43 -11.37
N ILE A 107 7.92 15.92 -12.40
CA ILE A 107 9.39 15.73 -12.41
C ILE A 107 10.13 17.04 -12.11
N GLY A 108 9.65 18.17 -12.64
CA GLY A 108 10.24 19.49 -12.42
C GLY A 108 10.02 20.04 -11.00
N ASN A 109 8.95 19.61 -10.35
CA ASN A 109 8.55 20.07 -9.02
C ASN A 109 9.10 19.21 -7.87
N ILE A 110 9.63 18.00 -8.16
CA ILE A 110 10.27 17.17 -7.13
C ILE A 110 11.79 17.34 -7.11
N GLU A 111 12.37 17.18 -5.93
CA GLU A 111 13.81 17.18 -5.69
C GLU A 111 14.18 16.10 -4.68
N VAL A 112 15.32 15.44 -4.90
CA VAL A 112 15.85 14.41 -4.00
C VAL A 112 16.86 15.08 -3.10
N LEU A 113 16.62 15.04 -1.79
CA LEU A 113 17.41 15.70 -0.77
C LEU A 113 17.84 14.68 0.29
N THR A 114 18.96 14.93 0.94
CA THR A 114 19.28 14.24 2.20
C THR A 114 18.35 14.72 3.32
N SER A 115 18.17 13.92 4.37
CA SER A 115 17.39 14.34 5.54
C SER A 115 17.93 15.62 6.19
N GLU A 116 19.24 15.86 6.12
CA GLU A 116 19.86 17.10 6.60
C GLU A 116 19.46 18.31 5.74
N GLU A 117 19.56 18.21 4.42
CA GLU A 117 19.15 19.27 3.49
C GLU A 117 17.64 19.57 3.59
N HIS A 118 16.83 18.52 3.77
CA HIS A 118 15.39 18.65 3.97
C HIS A 118 15.07 19.36 5.30
N SER A 119 15.71 18.95 6.40
CA SER A 119 15.56 19.61 7.71
C SER A 119 16.00 21.08 7.68
N GLN A 120 17.12 21.38 7.03
CA GLN A 120 17.60 22.75 6.85
C GLN A 120 16.65 23.61 6.01
N ARG A 121 15.97 23.04 5.02
CA ARG A 121 14.95 23.76 4.23
C ARG A 121 13.71 24.07 5.05
N HIS A 122 13.22 23.15 5.88
CA HIS A 122 12.14 23.45 6.83
C HIS A 122 12.55 24.51 7.86
N ALA A 123 13.81 24.50 8.31
CA ALA A 123 14.35 25.52 9.21
C ALA A 123 14.50 26.91 8.56
N ARG A 124 14.79 26.98 7.26
CA ARG A 124 14.95 28.24 6.50
C ARG A 124 13.64 28.77 5.92
N GLY A 125 12.67 27.90 5.64
CA GLY A 125 11.36 28.21 5.08
C GLY A 125 10.26 28.29 6.13
N GLY A 126 10.55 28.84 7.31
CA GLY A 126 9.61 28.92 8.43
C GLY A 126 8.22 29.40 8.01
N THR A 127 7.25 28.47 8.08
CA THR A 127 5.79 28.62 8.05
C THR A 127 5.19 29.42 6.88
N SER A 128 4.47 28.75 5.97
CA SER A 128 3.40 29.34 5.15
C SER A 128 2.62 28.19 4.48
N GLN A 129 1.30 28.01 4.62
CA GLN A 129 0.22 28.92 4.98
C GLN A 129 -0.85 28.20 5.82
N GLN A 130 -1.27 28.84 6.92
CA GLN A 130 -2.64 28.73 7.39
C GLN A 130 -3.56 29.26 6.28
N SER A 131 -4.52 28.45 5.83
CA SER A 131 -5.67 28.95 5.10
C SER A 131 -6.78 29.24 6.12
N SER A 132 -6.89 30.52 6.50
CA SER A 132 -8.10 31.09 7.07
C SER A 132 -8.95 31.69 5.94
N ASN A 133 -10.11 31.06 5.71
CA ASN A 133 -11.45 31.59 5.39
C ASN A 133 -12.21 30.66 4.47
#